data_AF-A0A1B0FK94-F1
#
_entry.id   AF-A0A1B0FK94-F1
#
_cell.length_a   1.000
_cell.length_b   1.000
_cell.length_c   1.000
_cell.angle_alpha   90.00
_cell.angle_beta   90.00
_cell.angle_gamma   90.00
#
_symmetry.space_group_name_H-M   'P 1'
#
loop_
_entity.id
_entity.type
_entity.pdbx_description
1 polymer ?
#
loop_
_entity_poly.entity_id
_entity_poly.type
_entity_poly.pdbx_seq_one_letter_code
_entity_poly.pdbx_strand_id
1 'polypeptide(L)'
;MKLKDYKFQKKLANPPAVGSAPNLRGLHHLQTKRNLALALGLTALVTVAFKLFVNNPRKAAYAEFYKTYDAEKSFERMKANGRFQSC
;
A
#
# COMPACT_ATOMS: atom_id res chain seq x y z
N MET A 1 30.88 -48.62 -16.05
CA MET A 1 30.10 -47.77 -16.98
C MET A 1 28.79 -48.46 -17.35
N LYS A 2 27.89 -48.69 -16.37
CA LYS A 2 26.56 -49.32 -16.56
C LYS A 2 25.53 -48.86 -15.52
N LEU A 3 26.00 -48.44 -14.35
CA LEU A 3 25.12 -47.96 -13.27
C LEU A 3 24.49 -46.60 -13.56
N LYS A 4 25.19 -45.71 -14.28
CA LYS A 4 24.67 -44.40 -14.69
C LYS A 4 23.57 -44.56 -15.74
N ASP A 5 23.76 -45.47 -16.68
CA ASP A 5 22.79 -45.77 -17.74
C ASP A 5 21.52 -46.41 -17.16
N TYR A 6 21.64 -47.31 -16.18
CA TYR A 6 20.48 -47.91 -15.51
C TYR A 6 19.62 -46.88 -14.77
N LYS A 7 20.24 -45.94 -14.04
CA LYS A 7 19.50 -44.86 -13.36
C LYS A 7 18.88 -43.87 -14.35
N PHE A 8 19.53 -43.61 -15.48
CA PHE A 8 19.02 -42.76 -16.55
C PHE A 8 17.83 -43.40 -17.27
N GLN A 9 17.93 -44.68 -17.63
CA GLN A 9 16.84 -45.48 -18.21
C GLN A 9 15.63 -45.54 -17.26
N LYS A 10 15.85 -45.74 -15.95
CA LYS A 10 14.78 -45.76 -14.94
C LYS A 10 14.10 -44.38 -14.76
N LYS A 11 14.79 -43.28 -15.04
CA LYS A 11 14.22 -41.92 -15.01
C LYS A 11 13.34 -41.63 -16.24
N LEU A 12 13.64 -42.24 -17.39
CA LEU A 12 12.84 -42.15 -18.62
C LEU A 12 11.65 -43.12 -18.64
N ALA A 13 11.75 -44.24 -17.93
CA ALA A 13 10.68 -45.25 -17.80
C ALA A 13 9.51 -44.83 -16.89
N ASN A 14 9.69 -43.79 -16.09
CA ASN A 14 8.58 -43.15 -15.38
C ASN A 14 7.96 -42.12 -16.33
N PRO A 15 6.67 -42.23 -16.70
CA PRO A 15 6.01 -41.18 -17.47
C PRO A 15 6.14 -39.86 -16.71
N PRO A 16 6.32 -38.70 -17.40
CA PRO A 16 6.32 -37.41 -16.71
C PRO A 16 5.04 -37.37 -15.89
N ALA A 17 5.18 -37.14 -14.58
CA ALA A 17 4.05 -37.17 -13.65
C ALA A 17 2.89 -36.39 -14.29
N VAL A 18 1.82 -37.10 -14.66
CA VAL A 18 0.58 -36.49 -15.13
C VAL A 18 0.20 -35.54 -14.01
N GLY A 19 0.30 -34.24 -14.27
CA GLY A 19 0.16 -33.22 -13.22
C GLY A 19 -1.07 -33.51 -12.38
N SER A 20 -0.93 -33.42 -11.06
CA SER A 20 -2.04 -33.65 -10.13
C SER A 20 -3.30 -32.97 -10.64
N ALA A 21 -4.41 -33.72 -10.73
CA ALA A 21 -5.63 -33.22 -11.35
C ALA A 21 -6.00 -31.82 -10.80
N PRO A 22 -6.22 -30.83 -11.67
CA PRO A 22 -6.52 -29.48 -11.22
C PRO A 22 -7.85 -29.46 -10.46
N ASN A 23 -7.94 -28.62 -9.43
CA ASN A 23 -9.18 -28.49 -8.68
C ASN A 23 -10.19 -27.72 -9.53
N LEU A 24 -11.31 -28.35 -9.90
CA LEU A 24 -12.34 -27.79 -10.79
C LEU A 24 -13.60 -27.28 -10.04
N ARG A 25 -13.62 -27.38 -8.70
CA ARG A 25 -14.78 -26.98 -7.87
C ARG A 25 -14.38 -25.91 -6.86
N GLY A 26 -15.30 -24.99 -6.60
CA GLY A 26 -15.12 -23.97 -5.55
C GLY A 26 -14.07 -22.89 -5.85
N LEU A 27 -13.63 -22.74 -7.10
CA LEU A 27 -12.63 -21.75 -7.50
C LEU A 27 -13.03 -20.33 -7.10
N HIS A 28 -14.30 -19.97 -7.29
CA HIS A 28 -14.81 -18.65 -6.92
C HIS A 28 -14.65 -18.38 -5.42
N HIS A 29 -14.97 -19.34 -4.56
CA HIS A 29 -14.81 -19.20 -3.10
C HIS A 29 -13.36 -18.98 -2.69
N LEU A 30 -12.42 -19.73 -3.29
CA LEU A 30 -10.99 -19.58 -3.04
C LEU A 30 -10.48 -18.20 -3.50
N GLN A 31 -10.92 -17.76 -4.68
CA GLN A 31 -10.56 -16.46 -5.22
C GLN A 31 -11.11 -15.32 -4.37
N THR A 32 -12.38 -15.38 -3.95
CA THR A 32 -12.99 -14.35 -3.11
C THR A 32 -12.29 -14.24 -1.76
N LYS A 33 -11.97 -15.36 -1.11
CA LYS A 33 -11.24 -15.34 0.18
C LYS A 33 -9.86 -14.69 0.05
N ARG A 34 -9.10 -15.05 -0.99
CA ARG A 34 -7.79 -14.45 -1.24
C ARG A 34 -7.91 -12.96 -1.52
N ASN A 35 -8.82 -12.57 -2.40
CA ASN A 35 -8.99 -11.17 -2.78
C ASN A 35 -9.47 -10.32 -1.61
N LEU A 36 -10.33 -10.85 -0.73
CA LEU A 36 -10.79 -10.17 0.47
C LEU A 36 -9.63 -9.94 1.45
N ALA A 37 -8.79 -10.95 1.69
CA ALA A 37 -7.62 -10.80 2.56
C ALA A 37 -6.65 -9.74 2.00
N LEU A 38 -6.41 -9.74 0.69
CA LEU A 38 -5.57 -8.74 0.03
C LEU A 38 -6.18 -7.33 0.13
N ALA A 39 -7.48 -7.19 -0.08
CA ALA A 39 -8.17 -5.91 0.00
C ALA A 39 -8.07 -5.31 1.42
N LEU A 40 -8.28 -6.13 2.46
CA LEU A 40 -8.13 -5.68 3.85
C LEU A 40 -6.69 -5.27 4.16
N GLY A 41 -5.70 -6.02 3.69
CA GLY A 41 -4.29 -5.67 3.85
C GLY A 41 -3.95 -4.33 3.17
N LEU A 42 -4.35 -4.17 1.90
CA LEU A 42 -4.06 -2.95 1.14
C LEU A 42 -4.76 -1.71 1.71
N THR A 43 -6.02 -1.84 2.12
CA THR A 43 -6.77 -0.71 2.71
C THR A 43 -6.15 -0.23 4.02
N ALA A 44 -5.72 -1.16 4.89
CA ALA A 44 -5.02 -0.81 6.12
C ALA A 44 -3.69 -0.10 5.82
N LEU A 45 -2.90 -0.61 4.88
CA LEU A 45 -1.63 0.01 4.47
C LEU A 45 -1.81 1.43 3.93
N VAL A 46 -2.76 1.62 3.00
CA VAL A 46 -3.04 2.95 2.41
C VAL A 46 -3.51 3.93 3.47
N THR A 47 -4.34 3.48 4.41
CA THR A 47 -4.85 4.32 5.49
C THR A 47 -3.72 4.81 6.41
N VAL A 48 -2.81 3.90 6.79
CA VAL A 48 -1.63 4.26 7.60
C VAL A 48 -0.72 5.21 6.82
N ALA A 49 -0.44 4.91 5.55
CA ALA A 49 0.37 5.77 4.70
C ALA A 49 -0.22 7.19 4.60
N PHE A 50 -1.53 7.30 4.33
CA PHE A 50 -2.19 8.61 4.25
C PHE A 50 -2.13 9.38 5.56
N LYS A 51 -2.30 8.70 6.70
CA LYS A 51 -2.18 9.35 8.01
C LYS A 51 -0.78 9.92 8.24
N LEU A 52 0.27 9.15 7.92
CA LEU A 52 1.65 9.54 8.14
C LEU A 52 2.12 10.63 7.17
N PHE A 53 1.82 10.49 5.88
CA PHE A 53 2.37 11.37 4.84
C PHE A 53 1.50 12.58 4.54
N VAL A 54 0.21 12.57 4.90
CA VAL A 54 -0.69 13.69 4.59
C VAL A 54 -1.23 14.33 5.86
N ASN A 55 -1.82 13.54 6.75
CA ASN A 55 -2.54 14.11 7.90
C ASN A 55 -1.58 14.68 8.96
N ASN A 56 -0.56 13.92 9.34
CA ASN A 56 0.41 14.33 10.34
C ASN A 56 1.20 15.59 9.94
N PRO A 57 1.82 15.70 8.74
CA PRO A 57 2.55 16.90 8.37
C PRO A 57 1.64 18.12 8.25
N ARG A 58 0.39 17.95 7.79
CA ARG A 58 -0.59 19.04 7.80
C ARG A 58 -0.83 19.54 9.22
N LYS A 59 -1.14 18.64 10.18
CA LYS A 59 -1.35 19.02 11.57
C LYS A 59 -0.12 19.70 12.18
N ALA A 60 1.08 19.19 11.88
CA ALA A 60 2.33 19.77 12.34
C ALA A 60 2.54 21.18 11.77
N ALA A 61 2.32 21.40 10.47
CA ALA A 61 2.46 22.70 9.83
C ALA A 61 1.50 23.75 10.40
N TYR A 62 0.23 23.38 10.63
CA TYR A 62 -0.72 24.28 11.29
C TYR A 62 -0.29 24.60 12.73
N ALA A 63 0.13 23.58 13.50
CA ALA A 63 0.62 23.79 14.86
C ALA A 63 1.87 24.68 14.89
N GLU A 64 2.81 24.48 13.95
CA GLU A 64 4.02 25.29 13.84
C GLU A 64 3.71 26.74 13.48
N PHE A 65 2.81 26.97 12.52
CA PHE A 65 2.36 28.31 12.17
C PHE A 65 1.82 29.06 13.39
N TYR A 66 0.92 28.45 14.15
CA TYR A 66 0.28 29.10 15.29
C TYR A 66 1.15 29.21 16.56
N LYS A 67 2.28 28.50 16.65
CA LYS A 67 3.18 28.63 17.82
C LYS A 67 3.75 30.04 17.95
N THR A 68 4.03 30.71 16.83
CA THR A 68 4.68 32.02 16.80
C THR A 68 3.88 33.05 16.03
N TYR A 69 2.61 32.75 15.71
CA TYR A 69 1.77 33.64 14.93
C TYR A 69 1.29 34.81 15.81
N ASP A 70 1.66 36.01 15.40
CA ASP A 70 1.16 37.27 15.94
C ASP A 70 0.14 37.85 14.97
N ALA A 71 -1.13 37.88 15.42
CA ALA A 71 -2.24 38.35 14.63
C ALA A 71 -2.13 39.85 14.31
N GLU A 72 -1.67 40.67 15.25
CA GLU A 72 -1.59 42.12 15.11
C GLU A 72 -0.51 42.50 14.10
N LYS A 73 0.68 41.92 14.22
CA LYS A 73 1.77 42.10 13.24
C LYS A 73 1.35 41.66 11.84
N SER A 74 0.59 40.57 11.74
CA SER A 74 0.09 40.10 10.44
C SER A 74 -0.96 41.05 9.85
N PHE A 75 -1.80 41.62 10.69
CA PHE A 75 -2.83 42.60 10.32
C PHE A 75 -2.19 43.91 9.87
N GLU A 76 -1.22 44.45 10.61
CA GLU A 76 -0.49 45.65 10.23
C GLU A 76 0.18 45.50 8.87
N ARG A 77 0.82 44.34 8.61
CA ARG A 77 1.39 44.04 7.29
C ARG A 77 0.33 44.05 6.20
N MET A 78 -0.88 43.53 6.45
CA MET A 78 -1.96 43.52 5.46
C MET A 78 -2.56 44.92 5.25
N LYS A 79 -2.70 45.69 6.34
CA LYS A 79 -3.15 47.09 6.31
C LYS A 79 -2.20 47.98 5.52
N ALA A 80 -0.89 47.88 5.77
CA ALA A 80 0.13 48.62 5.04
C ALA A 80 0.12 48.34 3.53
N ASN A 81 -0.30 47.13 3.14
CA ASN A 81 -0.46 46.73 1.74
C ASN A 81 -1.82 47.12 1.13
N GLY A 82 -2.64 47.93 1.83
CA GLY A 82 -3.93 48.41 1.32
C GLY A 82 -4.95 47.29 1.06
N ARG A 83 -4.82 46.14 1.74
CA ARG A 83 -5.67 44.96 1.50
C ARG A 83 -7.10 45.12 2.04
N PHE A 84 -7.32 46.05 2.95
CA PHE A 84 -8.59 46.25 3.63
C PHE A 84 -9.31 47.51 3.12
N GLN A 85 -10.62 47.38 2.87
CA GLN A 85 -11.50 48.49 2.50
C GLN A 85 -12.08 49.21 3.73
N SER A 86 -12.08 48.54 4.89
CA SER A 86 -12.76 48.96 6.11
C SER A 86 -11.81 49.36 7.25
N CYS A 87 -10.54 49.66 6.95
CA CYS A 87 -9.48 49.89 7.93
C CYS A 87 -8.66 51.15 7.66
#